data_AF-A0A6I7NY95-F1
#
_entry.id   AF-A0A6I7NY95-F1
#
_cell.length_a   1.000
_cell.length_b   1.000
_cell.length_c   1.000
_cell.angle_alpha   90.00
_cell.angle_beta   90.00
_cell.angle_gamma   90.00
#
_symmetry.space_group_name_H-M   'P 1'
#
loop_
_entity.id
_entity.type
_entity.pdbx_description
1 polymer ?
#
loop_
_entity_poly.entity_id
_entity_poly.type
_entity_poly.pdbx_seq_one_letter_code
_entity_poly.pdbx_strand_id
1 'polypeptide(L)' 'MVMALGRQGETQGELMVGWAEMPRSPGHAFYDRLQEVLLAAGFDGFVEARCAEY' A
#
# COMPACT_ATOMS: atom_id res chain seq x y z
N MET A 1 33.91 26.11 -25.87
CA MET A 1 33.29 26.01 -24.52
C MET A 1 32.30 24.87 -24.56
N VAL A 2 32.54 23.76 -23.84
CA VAL A 2 31.63 22.59 -23.85
C VAL A 2 30.56 22.82 -22.78
N MET A 3 29.29 22.75 -23.17
CA MET A 3 28.17 22.77 -22.22
C MET A 3 27.82 21.32 -21.92
N ALA A 4 28.19 20.83 -20.73
CA ALA A 4 27.69 19.56 -20.23
C ALA A 4 26.30 19.80 -19.65
N LEU A 5 25.26 19.35 -20.34
CA LEU A 5 23.89 19.35 -19.82
C LEU A 5 23.84 18.35 -18.67
N GLY A 6 23.95 18.84 -17.44
CA GLY A 6 23.84 18.03 -16.23
C GLY A 6 22.51 17.29 -16.21
N ARG A 7 22.55 15.98 -16.00
CA ARG A 7 21.36 15.13 -15.90
C ARG A 7 20.60 15.55 -14.65
N GLN A 8 19.47 16.23 -14.80
CA GLN A 8 18.56 16.48 -13.67
C GLN A 8 17.99 15.12 -13.23
N GLY A 9 18.49 14.59 -12.12
CA GLY A 9 17.89 13.44 -11.47
C GLY A 9 16.55 13.84 -10.85
N GLU A 10 15.64 12.87 -10.72
CA GLU A 10 14.36 13.11 -10.06
C GLU A 10 14.61 13.61 -8.64
N THR A 11 14.10 14.80 -8.33
CA THR A 11 14.13 15.36 -6.99
C THR A 11 13.22 14.53 -6.10
N GLN A 12 13.73 14.13 -4.93
CA GLN A 12 12.94 13.42 -3.92
C GLN A 12 11.68 14.24 -3.60
N GLY A 13 10.50 13.65 -3.86
CA GLY A 13 9.21 14.27 -3.55
C GLY A 13 8.98 14.47 -2.06
N GLU A 14 7.89 15.14 -1.70
CA GLU A 14 7.55 15.34 -0.29
C GLU A 14 7.46 14.01 0.47
N LEU A 15 8.04 14.00 1.67
CA LEU A 15 8.10 12.81 2.52
C LEU A 15 6.72 12.42 3.08
N MET A 16 5.82 13.41 3.17
CA MET A 16 4.49 13.25 3.75
C MET A 16 3.46 13.31 2.62
N VAL A 17 2.63 12.27 2.52
CA VAL A 17 1.53 12.20 1.56
C VAL A 17 0.23 12.23 2.35
N GLY A 18 -0.66 13.17 2.04
CA GLY A 18 -1.99 13.20 2.63
C GLY A 18 -2.80 11.97 2.22
N TRP A 19 -3.76 11.55 3.05
CA TRP A 19 -4.57 10.35 2.77
C TRP A 19 -5.25 10.42 1.38
N ALA A 20 -5.73 11.59 0.98
CA ALA A 20 -6.37 11.82 -0.32
C ALA A 20 -5.40 11.71 -1.52
N GLU A 21 -4.10 11.86 -1.26
CA GLU A 21 -3.02 11.83 -2.25
C GLU A 21 -2.36 10.45 -2.33
N MET A 22 -2.73 9.54 -1.41
CA MET A 22 -2.17 8.20 -1.36
C MET A 22 -2.60 7.45 -2.63
N PRO A 23 -1.65 7.01 -3.48
CA PRO A 23 -1.98 6.31 -4.71
C PRO A 23 -2.73 5.04 -4.35
N ARG A 24 -4.03 5.03 -4.67
CA ARG A 24 -4.85 3.83 -4.54
C ARG A 24 -4.41 2.90 -5.66
N SER A 25 -3.73 1.82 -5.30
CA SER A 25 -3.53 0.74 -6.25
C SER A 25 -4.91 0.31 -6.76
N PRO A 26 -5.08 0.07 -8.07
CA PRO A 26 -6.21 -0.75 -8.52
C PRO A 26 -6.08 -2.03 -7.71
N GLY A 27 -7.10 -2.34 -6.89
CA GLY A 27 -7.06 -3.47 -5.94
C GLY A 27 -6.36 -4.64 -6.60
N HIS A 28 -5.18 -5.01 -6.08
CA HIS A 28 -4.37 -6.01 -6.77
C HIS A 28 -5.16 -7.31 -6.69
N ALA A 29 -5.52 -7.92 -7.83
CA ALA A 29 -6.44 -9.06 -7.88
C ALA A 29 -6.05 -10.21 -6.91
N PHE A 30 -4.75 -10.33 -6.60
CA PHE A 30 -4.24 -11.16 -5.51
C PHE A 30 -4.93 -10.91 -4.16
N TYR A 31 -5.01 -9.65 -3.71
CA TYR A 31 -5.65 -9.29 -2.44
C TYR A 31 -7.15 -9.55 -2.48
N ASP A 32 -7.82 -9.38 -3.62
CA ASP A 32 -9.25 -9.72 -3.73
C ASP A 32 -9.46 -11.22 -3.55
N ARG A 33 -8.67 -12.06 -4.24
CA ARG A 33 -8.76 -13.52 -4.12
C ARG A 33 -8.30 -14.03 -2.76
N LEU A 34 -7.30 -13.40 -2.16
CA LEU A 34 -6.90 -13.69 -0.79
C LEU A 34 -8.04 -13.35 0.18
N GLN A 35 -8.67 -12.19 0.01
CA GLN A 35 -9.79 -11.76 0.85
C GLN A 35 -10.95 -12.74 0.77
N GLU A 36 -11.30 -13.24 -0.42
CA GLU A 36 -12.34 -14.27 -0.59
C GLU A 36 -12.04 -15.53 0.25
N VAL A 37 -10.79 -16.01 0.22
CA VAL A 37 -10.36 -17.19 1.00
C VAL A 37 -10.41 -16.91 2.51
N LEU A 38 -9.94 -15.75 2.95
CA LEU A 38 -9.92 -15.37 4.36
C LEU A 38 -11.34 -15.21 4.94
N LEU A 39 -12.25 -14.61 4.16
CA LEU A 39 -13.66 -14.48 4.52
C LEU A 39 -14.33 -15.86 4.62
N ALA A 40 -14.11 -16.74 3.64
CA ALA A 40 -14.65 -18.09 3.66
C ALA A 40 -14.13 -18.91 4.86
N ALA A 41 -12.92 -18.63 5.32
CA ALA A 41 -12.33 -19.25 6.50
C ALA A 41 -12.76 -18.62 7.84
N GLY A 42 -13.55 -17.54 7.83
CA GLY A 42 -13.97 -16.83 9.05
C GLY A 42 -12.80 -16.19 9.81
N PHE A 43 -11.76 -15.77 9.08
CA PHE A 43 -10.48 -15.34 9.67
C PHE A 43 -10.63 -14.15 10.62
N ASP A 44 -11.45 -13.15 10.28
CA ASP A 44 -11.60 -11.92 11.06
C ASP A 44 -12.10 -12.22 12.48
N GLY A 45 -13.15 -13.04 12.62
CA GLY A 45 -13.67 -13.44 13.93
C GLY A 45 -12.69 -14.26 14.76
N PHE A 46 -11.84 -15.07 14.11
CA PHE A 46 -10.75 -15.79 14.80
C PHE A 46 -9.71 -14.82 15.40
N VAL A 47 -9.31 -13.81 14.64
CA VAL A 47 -8.32 -12.81 15.09
C VAL A 47 -8.92 -11.93 16.18
N GLU A 48 -10.15 -11.44 16.00
CA GLU A 48 -10.86 -10.61 16.98
C GLU A 48 -10.96 -11.30 18.34
N ALA A 49 -11.34 -12.59 18.36
CA ALA A 49 -11.41 -13.37 19.59
C ALA A 49 -10.05 -13.48 20.31
N ARG A 50 -8.96 -13.57 19.54
CA ARG A 50 -7.59 -13.64 20.06
C ARG A 50 -7.09 -12.29 20.59
N CYS A 51 -7.47 -11.22 19.92
CA CYS A 51 -7.07 -9.87 20.32
C CYS A 51 -7.85 -9.37 21.55
N ALA A 52 -9.08 -9.84 21.77
CA ALA A 52 -9.89 -9.46 22.92
C ALA A 52 -9.27 -9.84 24.29
N GLU A 53 -8.28 -10.73 24.30
CA GLU A 53 -7.55 -11.12 25.52
C GLU A 53 -6.47 -10.11 25.96
N TYR A 54 -6.16 -9.10 25.14
CA TYR A 54 -5.07 -8.13 25.36
C TYR A 54 -5.60 -6.70 25.46
#